data_AF-A0A369BIR2-F1
#
_entry.id   AF-A0A369BIR2-F1
#
_cell.length_a   1.000
_cell.length_b   1.000
_cell.length_c   1.000
_cell.angle_alpha   90.00
_cell.angle_beta   90.00
_cell.angle_gamma   90.00
#
_symmetry.space_group_name_H-M   'P 1'
#
loop_
_entity.id
_entity.type
_entity.pdbx_description
1 polymer ?
#
loop_
_entity_poly.entity_id
_entity_poly.type
_entity_poly.pdbx_seq_one_letter_code
_entity_poly.pdbx_strand_id
1 'polypeptide(L)'
;MKTAYPSRKSNAYFQYNYFQRKPNFFSLLMYPKNTYVWRHYNAMLSFNPSSPPPEALEIFNMISPERWAVKRLDIAFDYSMPLHEGFLLPPPTSQRIQRVDTTLYYGAATAKCTVCQYDKSKQLTDVYGVKSLSPLTRVEFRFKPKLKPMPEYTFKDFESMSRYHYVPDTKALTGLRVELKHLTVGKSNWKQLERSSKDRIRAAVQNNVPDMRTIFLEHIEGDIEAFMLSGLKRFGINSINQLNSSLIAM
;
A
#
# COMPACT_ATOMS: atom_id res chain seq x y z
N MET A 1 20.28 -28.19 21.19
CA MET A 1 20.29 -26.71 21.15
C MET A 1 18.84 -26.22 21.24
N LYS A 2 18.47 -25.45 22.27
CA LYS A 2 17.12 -24.89 22.41
C LYS A 2 17.09 -23.53 21.70
N THR A 3 16.50 -23.45 20.52
CA THR A 3 16.14 -22.18 19.89
C THR A 3 14.93 -21.59 20.60
N ALA A 4 15.18 -20.81 21.65
CA ALA A 4 14.15 -20.02 22.32
C ALA A 4 13.73 -18.86 21.41
N TYR A 5 12.55 -18.98 20.80
CA TYR A 5 11.92 -17.86 20.09
C TYR A 5 11.60 -16.74 21.08
N PRO A 6 11.82 -15.45 20.74
CA PRO A 6 11.56 -14.35 21.66
C PRO A 6 10.05 -14.12 21.79
N SER A 7 9.45 -14.61 22.88
CA SER A 7 8.19 -14.06 23.38
C SER A 7 8.47 -12.67 23.97
N ARG A 8 7.96 -11.62 23.33
CA ARG A 8 7.90 -10.30 23.98
C ARG A 8 6.44 -9.92 24.17
N LYS A 9 5.96 -10.29 25.36
CA LYS A 9 4.62 -10.09 25.95
C LYS A 9 3.54 -10.99 25.36
N SER A 10 3.03 -11.90 26.19
CA SER A 10 1.75 -12.57 25.93
C SER A 10 0.70 -11.49 25.68
N ASN A 11 0.22 -11.38 24.46
CA ASN A 11 -0.89 -10.49 24.17
C ASN A 11 -2.09 -11.02 24.99
N ALA A 12 -2.59 -10.24 25.95
CA ALA A 12 -3.68 -10.66 26.83
C ALA A 12 -4.93 -11.10 26.04
N TYR A 13 -5.02 -10.67 24.79
CA TYR A 13 -6.10 -11.00 23.88
C TYR A 13 -5.91 -12.33 23.14
N PHE A 14 -4.75 -13.01 23.16
CA PHE A 14 -4.50 -14.21 22.33
C PHE A 14 -3.73 -15.30 23.08
N GLN A 15 -4.00 -16.55 22.71
CA GLN A 15 -3.33 -17.71 23.31
C GLN A 15 -1.98 -18.01 22.67
N TYR A 16 -1.85 -17.85 21.34
CA TYR A 16 -0.60 -18.09 20.63
C TYR A 16 -0.32 -16.94 19.66
N ASN A 17 0.92 -16.47 19.65
CA ASN A 17 1.40 -15.45 18.71
C ASN A 17 2.77 -15.86 18.19
N TYR A 18 2.91 -15.93 16.87
CA TYR A 18 4.19 -16.14 16.21
C TYR A 18 4.49 -14.95 15.32
N PHE A 19 5.71 -14.41 15.43
CA PHE A 19 6.16 -13.24 14.68
C PHE A 19 7.56 -13.48 14.13
N GLN A 20 7.73 -13.34 12.81
CA GLN A 20 9.05 -13.18 12.21
C GLN A 20 9.36 -11.68 12.06
N ARG A 21 10.58 -11.30 12.41
CA ARG A 21 11.05 -9.91 12.27
C ARG A 21 11.32 -9.59 10.80
N LYS A 22 11.32 -8.29 10.51
CA LYS A 22 11.74 -7.74 9.21
C LYS A 22 13.12 -8.29 8.81
N PRO A 23 13.37 -8.58 7.52
CA PRO A 23 12.52 -8.24 6.36
C PRO A 23 11.34 -9.20 6.10
N ASN A 24 11.39 -10.43 6.60
CA ASN A 24 10.39 -11.48 6.34
C ASN A 24 9.22 -11.40 7.33
N PHE A 25 8.51 -10.28 7.32
CA PHE A 25 7.40 -10.08 8.26
C PHE A 25 6.25 -11.04 7.96
N PHE A 26 5.99 -11.92 8.92
CA PHE A 26 4.80 -12.76 9.00
C PHE A 26 4.35 -12.83 10.47
N SER A 27 3.04 -12.81 10.66
CA SER A 27 2.39 -12.91 11.96
C SER A 27 1.21 -13.86 11.89
N LEU A 28 1.15 -14.78 12.86
CA LEU A 28 -0.02 -15.62 13.13
C LEU A 28 -0.50 -15.37 14.56
N LEU A 29 -1.76 -14.99 14.70
CA LEU A 29 -2.44 -14.88 16.00
C LEU A 29 -3.56 -15.91 16.05
N MET A 30 -3.60 -16.73 17.11
CA MET A 30 -4.60 -17.80 17.26
C MET A 30 -5.35 -17.68 18.58
N TYR A 31 -6.63 -18.09 18.55
CA TYR A 31 -7.52 -18.24 19.70
C TYR A 31 -7.55 -16.99 20.58
N PRO A 32 -8.29 -15.94 20.17
CA PRO A 32 -8.42 -14.77 20.99
C PRO A 32 -9.11 -15.09 22.32
N LYS A 33 -8.49 -14.72 23.44
CA LYS A 33 -9.03 -14.87 24.80
C LYS A 33 -10.18 -13.90 25.10
N ASN A 34 -10.26 -12.79 24.37
CA ASN A 34 -11.30 -11.79 24.56
C ASN A 34 -12.54 -12.13 23.73
N THR A 35 -13.70 -12.22 24.38
CA THR A 35 -15.00 -12.56 23.77
C THR A 35 -15.46 -11.58 22.69
N TYR A 36 -15.14 -10.28 22.80
CA TYR A 36 -15.41 -9.30 21.75
C TYR A 36 -14.61 -9.58 20.48
N VAL A 37 -13.35 -10.01 20.62
CA VAL A 37 -12.46 -10.32 19.49
C VAL A 37 -12.79 -11.67 18.86
N TRP A 38 -13.12 -12.68 19.68
CA TRP A 38 -13.53 -14.02 19.23
C TRP A 38 -14.70 -13.96 18.24
N ARG A 39 -15.68 -13.09 18.46
CA ARG A 39 -16.85 -12.93 17.57
C ARG A 39 -16.50 -12.64 16.10
N HIS A 40 -15.27 -12.23 15.82
CA HIS A 40 -14.86 -11.77 14.51
C HIS A 40 -13.89 -12.71 13.77
N TYR A 41 -13.01 -13.43 14.47
CA TYR A 41 -12.10 -14.40 13.86
C TYR A 41 -11.43 -15.28 14.92
N ASN A 42 -11.16 -16.54 14.58
CA ASN A 42 -10.45 -17.49 15.46
C ASN A 42 -8.92 -17.47 15.22
N ALA A 43 -8.51 -17.01 14.03
CA ALA A 43 -7.13 -16.88 13.61
C ALA A 43 -6.94 -15.60 12.80
N MET A 44 -5.79 -14.95 12.92
CA MET A 44 -5.40 -13.83 12.08
C MET A 44 -4.02 -14.10 11.49
N LEU A 45 -3.97 -14.07 10.17
CA LEU A 45 -2.76 -14.20 9.38
C LEU A 45 -2.41 -12.83 8.78
N SER A 46 -1.17 -12.38 8.93
CA SER A 46 -0.68 -11.12 8.35
C SER A 46 0.72 -11.32 7.78
N PHE A 47 0.88 -11.01 6.50
CA PHE A 47 2.14 -11.12 5.76
C PHE A 47 2.12 -10.21 4.52
N ASN A 48 3.27 -10.02 3.88
CA ASN A 48 3.36 -9.33 2.60
C ASN A 48 3.27 -10.35 1.44
N PRO A 49 2.23 -10.30 0.59
CA PRO A 49 2.04 -11.28 -0.48
C PRO A 49 3.13 -11.22 -1.57
N SER A 50 3.81 -10.09 -1.75
CA SER A 50 4.87 -9.94 -2.76
C SER A 50 6.21 -10.55 -2.34
N SER A 51 6.38 -10.87 -1.05
CA SER A 51 7.55 -11.56 -0.51
C SER A 51 7.11 -12.38 0.70
N PRO A 52 6.28 -13.41 0.46
CA PRO A 52 5.67 -14.15 1.54
C PRO A 52 6.68 -15.18 2.08
N PRO A 53 6.84 -15.29 3.40
CA PRO A 53 7.58 -16.41 3.98
C PRO A 53 6.92 -17.74 3.58
N PRO A 54 7.68 -18.82 3.32
CA PRO A 54 7.13 -20.12 2.93
C PRO A 54 6.02 -20.60 3.87
N GLU A 55 6.22 -20.45 5.19
CA GLU A 55 5.27 -20.86 6.21
C GLU A 55 3.95 -20.07 6.14
N ALA A 56 4.01 -18.79 5.74
CA ALA A 56 2.83 -17.96 5.55
C ALA A 56 1.97 -18.47 4.39
N LEU A 57 2.61 -18.86 3.28
CA LEU A 57 1.94 -19.44 2.12
C LEU A 57 1.35 -20.81 2.44
N GLU A 58 2.09 -21.67 3.14
CA GLU A 58 1.60 -22.98 3.57
C GLU A 58 0.31 -22.84 4.38
N ILE A 59 0.33 -22.02 5.43
CA ILE A 59 -0.85 -21.78 6.26
C ILE A 59 -2.00 -21.17 5.45
N PHE A 60 -1.70 -20.21 4.56
CA PHE A 60 -2.70 -19.60 3.71
C PHE A 60 -3.40 -20.65 2.83
N ASN A 61 -2.62 -21.54 2.21
CA ASN A 61 -3.10 -22.57 1.28
C ASN A 61 -3.79 -23.75 1.98
N MET A 62 -3.52 -23.99 3.28
CA MET A 62 -4.21 -25.01 4.07
C MET A 62 -5.70 -24.71 4.31
N ILE A 63 -6.12 -23.45 4.16
CA ILE A 63 -7.49 -23.00 4.42
C ILE A 63 -8.11 -22.54 3.11
N SER A 64 -9.29 -23.08 2.80
CA SER A 64 -10.05 -22.72 1.60
C SER A 64 -10.30 -21.20 1.52
N PRO A 65 -10.15 -20.56 0.34
CA PRO A 65 -10.29 -19.11 0.20
C PRO A 65 -11.59 -18.51 0.74
N GLU A 66 -12.70 -19.25 0.67
CA GLU A 66 -14.03 -18.85 1.16
C GLU A 66 -14.07 -18.66 2.68
N ARG A 67 -13.12 -19.26 3.40
CA ARG A 67 -12.99 -19.12 4.86
C ARG A 67 -12.12 -17.94 5.26
N TRP A 68 -11.40 -17.34 4.32
CA TRP A 68 -10.60 -16.15 4.58
C TRP A 68 -11.44 -14.88 4.48
N ALA A 69 -11.43 -14.12 5.57
CA ALA A 69 -11.97 -12.78 5.60
C ALA A 69 -10.81 -11.77 5.71
N VAL A 70 -10.83 -10.77 4.84
CA VAL A 70 -9.79 -9.74 4.80
C VAL A 70 -10.11 -8.67 5.84
N LYS A 71 -9.19 -8.50 6.80
CA LYS A 71 -9.25 -7.43 7.82
C LYS A 71 -8.56 -6.14 7.35
N ARG A 72 -7.49 -6.29 6.57
CA ARG A 72 -6.69 -5.20 6.00
C ARG A 72 -6.08 -5.67 4.69
N LEU A 73 -6.11 -4.81 3.69
CA LEU A 73 -5.48 -5.01 2.39
C LEU A 73 -4.76 -3.72 2.03
N ASP A 74 -3.46 -3.79 1.78
CA ASP A 74 -2.67 -2.63 1.38
C ASP A 74 -2.21 -2.84 -0.08
N ILE A 75 -2.56 -1.91 -0.96
CA ILE A 75 -2.11 -1.90 -2.37
C ILE A 75 -1.05 -0.82 -2.51
N ALA A 76 0.13 -1.19 -3.01
CA ALA A 76 1.27 -0.29 -3.14
C ALA A 76 1.69 -0.12 -4.60
N PHE A 77 1.97 1.13 -4.97
CA PHE A 77 2.52 1.54 -6.25
C PHE A 77 3.91 2.13 -6.00
N ASP A 78 4.91 1.54 -6.63
CA ASP A 78 6.29 1.97 -6.55
C ASP A 78 6.69 2.73 -7.80
N TYR A 79 7.32 3.89 -7.61
CA TYR A 79 7.79 4.76 -8.68
C TYR A 79 9.28 5.02 -8.52
N SER A 80 10.05 4.80 -9.58
CA SER A 80 11.49 5.03 -9.65
C SER A 80 11.87 6.52 -9.74
N MET A 81 11.22 7.36 -8.92
CA MET A 81 11.42 8.81 -8.86
C MET A 81 11.57 9.25 -7.40
N PRO A 82 12.39 10.29 -7.11
CA PRO A 82 12.48 10.85 -5.77
C PRO A 82 11.16 11.46 -5.29
N LEU A 83 10.86 11.34 -4.00
CA LEU A 83 9.59 11.80 -3.42
C LEU A 83 9.33 13.30 -3.68
N HIS A 84 10.38 14.12 -3.66
CA HIS A 84 10.28 15.56 -3.84
C HIS A 84 10.03 15.98 -5.30
N GLU A 85 10.15 15.06 -6.25
CA GLU A 85 9.83 15.28 -7.66
C GLU A 85 8.40 14.82 -8.01
N GLY A 86 7.80 13.96 -7.19
CA GLY A 86 6.46 13.42 -7.40
C GLY A 86 5.36 14.12 -6.60
N PHE A 87 4.14 14.15 -7.14
CA PHE A 87 2.97 14.77 -6.51
C PHE A 87 1.75 13.85 -6.60
N LEU A 88 1.16 13.52 -5.45
CA LEU A 88 -0.14 12.86 -5.38
C LEU A 88 -1.26 13.90 -5.25
N LEU A 89 -2.04 14.05 -6.32
CA LEU A 89 -3.27 14.84 -6.31
C LEU A 89 -4.39 14.04 -5.61
N PRO A 90 -4.91 14.52 -4.47
CA PRO A 90 -6.08 13.89 -3.84
C PRO A 90 -7.40 14.25 -4.55
N PRO A 91 -8.47 13.47 -4.32
CA PRO A 91 -9.82 13.84 -4.74
C PRO A 91 -10.23 15.19 -4.11
N PRO A 92 -11.18 15.92 -4.72
CA PRO A 92 -11.67 17.21 -4.20
C PRO A 92 -12.64 17.03 -3.03
N THR A 93 -12.19 16.35 -1.99
CA THR A 93 -12.89 16.17 -0.72
C THR A 93 -12.16 16.91 0.40
N SER A 94 -12.84 17.20 1.50
CA SER A 94 -12.28 17.84 2.70
C SER A 94 -11.38 16.88 3.51
N GLN A 95 -10.62 16.02 2.84
CA GLN A 95 -9.79 15.04 3.52
C GLN A 95 -8.62 15.68 4.27
N ARG A 96 -8.30 15.09 5.42
CA ARG A 96 -7.13 15.47 6.21
C ARG A 96 -5.87 15.03 5.46
N ILE A 97 -4.92 15.95 5.31
CA ILE A 97 -3.57 15.65 4.80
C ILE A 97 -2.61 16.01 5.93
N GLN A 98 -1.79 15.05 6.34
CA GLN A 98 -0.82 15.21 7.41
C GLN A 98 0.55 14.76 6.93
N ARG A 99 1.57 15.59 7.14
CA ARG A 99 2.97 15.21 6.90
C ARG A 99 3.61 14.79 8.23
N VAL A 100 4.32 13.68 8.22
CA VAL A 100 5.17 13.21 9.31
C VAL A 100 6.49 12.78 8.68
N ASP A 101 7.57 13.52 8.96
CA ASP A 101 8.86 13.35 8.28
C ASP A 101 8.69 13.36 6.74
N THR A 102 9.18 12.34 6.04
CA THR A 102 9.05 12.16 4.59
C THR A 102 7.76 11.43 4.17
N THR A 103 6.79 11.27 5.08
CA THR A 103 5.51 10.60 4.78
C THR A 103 4.35 11.57 4.77
N LEU A 104 3.56 11.54 3.71
CA LEU A 104 2.26 12.20 3.59
C LEU A 104 1.16 11.17 3.82
N TYR A 105 0.23 11.47 4.73
CA TYR A 105 -0.96 10.68 5.01
C TYR A 105 -2.21 11.44 4.56
N TYR A 106 -3.12 10.72 3.90
CA TYR A 106 -4.38 11.24 3.39
C TYR A 106 -5.55 10.46 4.01
N GLY A 107 -6.51 11.20 4.55
CA GLY A 107 -7.67 10.66 5.26
C GLY A 107 -7.47 10.55 6.78
N ALA A 108 -8.54 10.21 7.49
CA ALA A 108 -8.50 9.96 8.93
C ALA A 108 -8.00 8.55 9.23
N ALA A 109 -7.31 8.34 10.35
CA ALA A 109 -6.79 7.03 10.73
C ALA A 109 -7.88 5.93 10.83
N THR A 110 -9.13 6.31 11.10
CA THR A 110 -10.29 5.42 11.20
C THR A 110 -11.04 5.23 9.87
N ALA A 111 -10.62 5.89 8.79
CA ALA A 111 -11.28 5.75 7.50
C ALA A 111 -11.17 4.32 6.94
N LYS A 112 -12.16 3.92 6.13
CA LYS A 112 -12.19 2.62 5.45
C LYS A 112 -11.01 2.45 4.48
N CYS A 113 -10.50 3.55 3.94
CA CYS A 113 -9.28 3.60 3.16
C CYS A 113 -8.46 4.82 3.60
N THR A 114 -7.18 4.62 3.84
CA THR A 114 -6.21 5.70 4.05
C THR A 114 -5.12 5.59 3.02
N VAL A 115 -4.66 6.71 2.47
CA VAL A 115 -3.56 6.71 1.49
C VAL A 115 -2.32 7.27 2.14
N CYS A 116 -1.15 6.74 1.80
CA CYS A 116 0.10 7.38 2.15
C CYS A 116 1.07 7.43 0.98
N GLN A 117 1.86 8.50 0.93
CA GLN A 117 2.94 8.70 -0.03
C GLN A 117 4.23 8.89 0.77
N TYR A 118 5.27 8.13 0.48
CA TYR A 118 6.53 8.20 1.24
C TYR A 118 7.76 7.79 0.43
N ASP A 119 8.92 8.18 0.95
CA ASP A 119 10.22 7.75 0.44
C ASP A 119 10.49 6.29 0.85
N LYS A 120 10.28 5.38 -0.09
CA LYS A 120 10.46 3.94 0.11
C LYS A 120 11.94 3.58 0.21
N SER A 121 12.83 4.26 -0.51
CA SER A 121 14.28 4.05 -0.41
C SER A 121 14.80 4.36 1.00
N LYS A 122 14.36 5.49 1.57
CA LYS A 122 14.64 5.85 2.97
C LYS A 122 14.07 4.81 3.92
N GLN A 123 12.82 4.39 3.75
CA GLN A 123 12.22 3.36 4.60
C GLN A 123 12.99 2.02 4.52
N LEU A 124 13.39 1.57 3.34
CA LEU A 124 14.18 0.35 3.14
C LEU A 124 15.52 0.43 3.88
N THR A 125 16.19 1.57 3.79
CA THR A 125 17.46 1.80 4.46
C THR A 125 17.28 1.86 5.99
N ASP A 126 16.40 2.74 6.48
CA ASP A 126 16.24 3.04 7.90
C ASP A 126 15.64 1.86 8.68
N VAL A 127 14.76 1.07 8.05
CA VAL A 127 13.97 0.03 8.73
C VAL A 127 14.45 -1.39 8.42
N TYR A 128 15.03 -1.61 7.24
CA TYR A 128 15.44 -2.93 6.78
C TYR A 128 16.95 -3.04 6.54
N GLY A 129 17.70 -1.93 6.63
CA GLY A 129 19.13 -1.91 6.30
C GLY A 129 19.40 -2.16 4.81
N VAL A 130 18.38 -2.05 3.95
CA VAL A 130 18.49 -2.33 2.52
C VAL A 130 18.67 -1.02 1.76
N LYS A 131 19.84 -0.85 1.15
CA LYS A 131 20.10 0.30 0.28
C LYS A 131 19.44 0.09 -1.08
N SER A 132 18.51 0.97 -1.44
CA SER A 132 17.94 0.97 -2.79
C SER A 132 18.98 1.45 -3.82
N LEU A 133 18.99 0.84 -4.99
CA LEU A 133 19.87 1.23 -6.11
C LEU A 133 19.39 2.50 -6.82
N SER A 134 18.11 2.82 -6.72
CA SER A 134 17.49 4.02 -7.28
C SER A 134 16.56 4.70 -6.26
N PRO A 135 16.21 5.99 -6.45
CA PRO A 135 15.15 6.63 -5.70
C PRO A 135 13.83 5.90 -5.90
N LEU A 136 13.12 5.62 -4.81
CA LEU A 136 11.86 4.88 -4.82
C LEU A 136 10.85 5.64 -3.98
N THR A 137 9.77 6.09 -4.63
CA THR A 137 8.60 6.66 -3.96
C THR A 137 7.48 5.65 -4.00
N ARG A 138 6.81 5.45 -2.85
CA ARG A 138 5.64 4.58 -2.77
C ARG A 138 4.39 5.36 -2.50
N VAL A 139 3.33 5.06 -3.24
CA VAL A 139 1.94 5.41 -2.93
C VAL A 139 1.22 4.15 -2.47
N GLU A 140 0.65 4.16 -1.27
CA GLU A 140 0.05 2.97 -0.66
C GLU A 140 -1.38 3.27 -0.19
N PHE A 141 -2.33 2.52 -0.75
CA PHE A 141 -3.75 2.54 -0.39
C PHE A 141 -4.01 1.44 0.64
N ARG A 142 -4.42 1.84 1.85
CA ARG A 142 -4.63 0.93 2.98
C ARG A 142 -6.11 0.76 3.24
N PHE A 143 -6.67 -0.32 2.74
CA PHE A 143 -8.05 -0.70 2.92
C PHE A 143 -8.25 -1.40 4.26
N LYS A 144 -9.32 -1.04 4.95
CA LYS A 144 -9.80 -1.66 6.21
C LYS A 144 -11.19 -2.26 5.99
N PRO A 145 -11.30 -3.25 5.10
CA PRO A 145 -12.55 -3.99 4.90
C PRO A 145 -12.96 -4.60 6.24
N LYS A 146 -14.24 -4.47 6.59
CA LYS A 146 -14.78 -4.99 7.86
C LYS A 146 -14.93 -6.52 7.81
N LEU A 147 -13.81 -7.24 7.61
CA LEU A 147 -13.75 -8.70 7.49
C LEU A 147 -14.57 -9.22 6.30
N LYS A 148 -14.34 -8.63 5.12
CA LYS A 148 -15.02 -9.05 3.90
C LYS A 148 -14.43 -10.40 3.41
N PRO A 149 -15.25 -11.41 3.10
CA PRO A 149 -14.76 -12.66 2.50
C PRO A 149 -13.97 -12.41 1.22
N MET A 150 -12.87 -13.14 1.03
CA MET A 150 -11.95 -12.95 -0.08
C MET A 150 -12.61 -13.11 -1.47
N PRO A 151 -13.50 -14.10 -1.71
CA PRO A 151 -14.13 -14.27 -3.02
C PRO A 151 -15.17 -13.20 -3.36
N GLU A 152 -15.62 -12.40 -2.38
CA GLU A 152 -16.70 -11.42 -2.59
C GLU A 152 -16.20 -10.05 -3.07
N TYR A 153 -14.90 -9.91 -3.35
CA TYR A 153 -14.33 -8.65 -3.80
C TYR A 153 -14.76 -8.31 -5.23
N THR A 154 -15.07 -7.03 -5.44
CA THR A 154 -15.58 -6.49 -6.70
C THR A 154 -14.88 -5.17 -7.01
N PHE A 155 -15.08 -4.65 -8.23
CA PHE A 155 -14.53 -3.35 -8.66
C PHE A 155 -14.92 -2.17 -7.77
N LYS A 156 -16.04 -2.28 -7.04
CA LYS A 156 -16.54 -1.24 -6.13
C LYS A 156 -15.71 -1.16 -4.85
N ASP A 157 -15.10 -2.26 -4.41
CA ASP A 157 -14.29 -2.27 -3.19
C ASP A 157 -13.03 -1.41 -3.32
N PHE A 158 -12.58 -1.17 -4.56
CA PHE A 158 -11.43 -0.34 -4.90
C PHE A 158 -11.82 1.09 -5.33
N GLU A 159 -13.10 1.48 -5.22
CA GLU A 159 -13.58 2.80 -5.64
C GLU A 159 -12.86 3.95 -4.90
N SER A 160 -12.38 3.73 -3.68
CA SER A 160 -11.63 4.75 -2.92
C SER A 160 -10.29 5.16 -3.54
N MET A 161 -9.78 4.41 -4.52
CA MET A 161 -8.61 4.78 -5.33
C MET A 161 -8.95 5.79 -6.43
N SER A 162 -10.23 5.90 -6.78
CA SER A 162 -10.68 6.78 -7.85
C SER A 162 -10.31 8.23 -7.55
N ARG A 163 -9.97 8.97 -8.61
CA ARG A 163 -9.68 10.41 -8.58
C ARG A 163 -8.46 10.80 -7.75
N TYR A 164 -7.69 9.83 -7.27
CA TYR A 164 -6.29 10.05 -6.93
C TYR A 164 -5.49 10.00 -8.22
N HIS A 165 -4.58 10.95 -8.43
CA HIS A 165 -3.70 10.97 -9.59
C HIS A 165 -2.27 11.19 -9.11
N TYR A 166 -1.36 10.30 -9.49
CA TYR A 166 0.05 10.44 -9.12
C TYR A 166 0.86 10.95 -10.31
N VAL A 167 1.48 12.10 -10.15
CA VAL A 167 2.43 12.68 -11.10
C VAL A 167 3.84 12.26 -10.66
N PRO A 168 4.51 11.33 -11.36
CA PRO A 168 5.85 10.87 -10.96
C PRO A 168 6.94 11.92 -11.18
N ASP A 169 6.80 12.76 -12.20
CA ASP A 169 7.69 13.88 -12.49
C ASP A 169 6.90 15.18 -12.66
N THR A 170 6.93 16.03 -11.63
CA THR A 170 6.29 17.35 -11.66
C THR A 170 6.97 18.34 -12.60
N LYS A 171 8.20 18.09 -13.06
CA LYS A 171 8.89 18.97 -14.02
C LYS A 171 8.22 18.94 -15.39
N ALA A 172 7.55 17.85 -15.75
CA ALA A 172 6.76 17.74 -16.97
C ALA A 172 5.57 18.74 -17.00
N LEU A 173 5.13 19.24 -15.85
CA LEU A 173 4.09 20.26 -15.73
C LEU A 173 4.70 21.67 -15.69
N THR A 174 5.28 22.07 -16.83
CA THR A 174 6.14 23.27 -16.96
C THR A 174 5.50 24.58 -16.47
N GLY A 175 4.19 24.76 -16.65
CA GLY A 175 3.44 25.93 -16.18
C GLY A 175 3.08 25.94 -14.69
N LEU A 176 3.30 24.84 -13.96
CA LEU A 176 2.94 24.68 -12.54
C LEU A 176 4.16 24.32 -11.68
N ARG A 177 5.36 24.34 -12.26
CA ARG A 177 6.58 23.82 -11.64
C ARG A 177 6.88 24.44 -10.28
N VAL A 178 6.70 25.75 -10.14
CA VAL A 178 6.98 26.46 -8.88
C VAL A 178 5.98 26.05 -7.80
N GLU A 179 4.68 26.03 -8.12
CA GLU A 179 3.63 25.70 -7.16
C GLU A 179 3.72 24.23 -6.73
N LEU A 180 3.94 23.33 -7.67
CA LEU A 180 4.14 21.91 -7.40
C LEU A 180 5.41 21.66 -6.59
N LYS A 181 6.53 22.31 -6.94
CA LYS A 181 7.77 22.19 -6.14
C LYS A 181 7.56 22.57 -4.69
N HIS A 182 6.83 23.66 -4.40
CA HIS A 182 6.56 24.05 -3.02
C HIS A 182 5.66 23.05 -2.28
N LEU A 183 4.69 22.45 -2.96
CA LEU A 183 3.86 21.37 -2.40
C LEU A 183 4.68 20.10 -2.12
N THR A 184 5.47 19.62 -3.08
CA THR A 184 6.21 18.36 -2.94
C THR A 184 7.25 18.46 -1.82
N VAL A 185 8.05 19.54 -1.78
CA VAL A 185 9.04 19.75 -0.72
C VAL A 185 8.42 20.19 0.62
N GLY A 186 7.12 20.51 0.66
CA GLY A 186 6.40 20.87 1.89
C GLY A 186 6.56 22.30 2.36
N LYS A 187 7.05 23.19 1.51
CA LYS A 187 7.04 24.64 1.74
C LYS A 187 5.63 25.23 1.68
N SER A 188 4.71 24.56 0.99
CA SER A 188 3.29 24.91 0.93
C SER A 188 2.42 23.70 1.25
N ASN A 189 1.24 23.96 1.82
CA ASN A 189 0.23 22.94 2.07
C ASN A 189 -0.89 23.04 1.03
N TRP A 190 -1.35 21.89 0.51
CA TRP A 190 -2.50 21.82 -0.38
C TRP A 190 -3.72 22.59 0.15
N LYS A 191 -3.99 22.52 1.47
CA LYS A 191 -5.12 23.23 2.06
C LYS A 191 -5.01 24.74 1.93
N GLN A 192 -3.80 25.28 2.03
CA GLN A 192 -3.51 26.72 2.03
C GLN A 192 -3.46 27.33 0.62
N LEU A 193 -3.39 26.51 -0.43
CA LEU A 193 -3.42 27.03 -1.79
C LEU A 193 -4.76 27.68 -2.10
N GLU A 194 -4.71 28.77 -2.85
CA GLU A 194 -5.89 29.42 -3.41
C GLU A 194 -6.67 28.48 -4.32
N ARG A 195 -7.98 28.75 -4.43
CA ARG A 195 -8.88 27.96 -5.27
C ARG A 195 -8.43 27.95 -6.74
N SER A 196 -8.05 29.11 -7.27
CA SER A 196 -7.53 29.27 -8.64
C SER A 196 -6.34 28.34 -8.92
N SER A 197 -5.38 28.28 -8.01
CA SER A 197 -4.20 27.42 -8.12
C SER A 197 -4.54 25.94 -8.02
N LYS A 198 -5.45 25.55 -7.11
CA LYS A 198 -5.95 24.18 -7.03
C LYS A 198 -6.64 23.75 -8.32
N ASP A 199 -7.45 24.62 -8.92
CA ASP A 199 -8.21 24.31 -10.13
C ASP A 199 -7.29 24.19 -11.35
N ARG A 200 -6.28 25.07 -11.48
CA ARG A 200 -5.22 24.93 -12.50
C ARG A 200 -4.45 23.61 -12.37
N ILE A 201 -4.03 23.25 -11.15
CA ILE A 201 -3.33 21.98 -10.89
C ILE A 201 -4.22 20.79 -11.23
N ARG A 202 -5.49 20.79 -10.79
CA ARG A 202 -6.44 19.71 -11.10
C ARG A 202 -6.61 19.53 -12.60
N ALA A 203 -6.87 20.61 -13.34
CA ALA A 203 -7.05 20.54 -14.79
C ALA A 203 -5.81 19.96 -15.48
N ALA A 204 -4.61 20.45 -15.12
CA ALA A 204 -3.36 19.98 -15.71
C ALA A 204 -3.10 18.49 -15.41
N VAL A 205 -3.36 18.03 -14.19
CA VAL A 205 -3.12 16.63 -13.79
C VAL A 205 -4.18 15.70 -14.35
N GLN A 206 -5.47 16.02 -14.20
CA GLN A 206 -6.57 15.14 -14.58
C GLN A 206 -6.67 14.90 -16.08
N ASN A 207 -6.21 15.84 -16.91
CA ASN A 207 -6.20 15.69 -18.36
C ASN A 207 -5.05 14.80 -18.88
N ASN A 208 -4.00 14.60 -18.09
CA ASN A 208 -2.75 13.96 -18.56
C ASN A 208 -2.37 12.71 -17.79
N VAL A 209 -2.96 12.47 -16.61
CA VAL A 209 -2.58 11.39 -15.71
C VAL A 209 -3.81 10.56 -15.37
N PRO A 210 -3.85 9.25 -15.73
CA PRO A 210 -4.90 8.35 -15.33
C PRO A 210 -5.06 8.32 -13.81
N ASP A 211 -6.28 8.09 -13.33
CA ASP A 211 -6.47 7.93 -11.90
C ASP A 211 -5.93 6.57 -11.41
N MET A 212 -5.57 6.49 -10.13
CA MET A 212 -4.93 5.32 -9.55
C MET A 212 -5.78 4.05 -9.60
N ARG A 213 -7.12 4.17 -9.66
CA ARG A 213 -7.99 3.00 -9.85
C ARG A 213 -7.87 2.47 -11.27
N THR A 214 -7.84 3.34 -12.27
CA THR A 214 -7.64 2.94 -13.67
C THR A 214 -6.32 2.19 -13.83
N ILE A 215 -5.22 2.76 -13.32
CA ILE A 215 -3.89 2.11 -13.32
C ILE A 215 -3.93 0.74 -12.64
N PHE A 216 -4.61 0.65 -11.50
CA PHE A 216 -4.76 -0.62 -10.77
C PHE A 216 -5.51 -1.67 -11.58
N LEU A 217 -6.66 -1.30 -12.14
CA LEU A 217 -7.52 -2.23 -12.87
C LEU A 217 -6.87 -2.69 -14.19
N GLU A 218 -6.14 -1.80 -14.86
CA GLU A 218 -5.32 -2.16 -16.02
C GLU A 218 -4.22 -3.15 -15.63
N HIS A 219 -3.51 -2.92 -14.51
CA HIS A 219 -2.44 -3.81 -14.05
C HIS A 219 -2.92 -5.24 -13.72
N ILE A 220 -4.15 -5.37 -13.22
CA ILE A 220 -4.74 -6.68 -12.93
C ILE A 220 -5.58 -7.23 -14.09
N GLU A 221 -5.57 -6.58 -15.26
CA GLU A 221 -6.37 -6.95 -16.43
C GLU A 221 -7.88 -7.07 -16.13
N GLY A 222 -8.36 -6.33 -15.13
CA GLY A 222 -9.72 -6.43 -14.60
C GLY A 222 -10.01 -7.68 -13.76
N ASP A 223 -9.06 -8.60 -13.56
CA ASP A 223 -9.27 -9.86 -12.85
C ASP A 223 -9.06 -9.72 -11.33
N ILE A 224 -10.11 -9.26 -10.66
CA ILE A 224 -10.11 -9.07 -9.20
C ILE A 224 -10.02 -10.40 -8.45
N GLU A 225 -10.68 -11.44 -8.98
CA GLU A 225 -10.65 -12.76 -8.36
C GLU A 225 -9.23 -13.31 -8.38
N ALA A 226 -8.55 -13.28 -9.53
CA ALA A 226 -7.16 -13.65 -9.61
C ALA A 226 -6.27 -12.72 -8.79
N PHE A 227 -6.51 -11.41 -8.74
CA PHE A 227 -5.73 -10.53 -7.86
C PHE A 227 -5.82 -10.96 -6.39
N MET A 228 -7.02 -11.26 -5.89
CA MET A 228 -7.23 -11.65 -4.50
C MET A 228 -6.75 -13.08 -4.19
N LEU A 229 -6.97 -14.03 -5.11
CA LEU A 229 -6.69 -15.46 -4.89
C LEU A 229 -5.31 -15.90 -5.42
N SER A 230 -4.88 -15.35 -6.54
CA SER A 230 -3.66 -15.73 -7.28
C SER A 230 -2.50 -14.73 -7.14
N GLY A 231 -2.76 -13.50 -6.64
CA GLY A 231 -1.71 -12.58 -6.19
C GLY A 231 -0.81 -13.16 -5.10
N LEU A 232 -1.23 -14.28 -4.49
CA LEU A 232 -0.48 -15.08 -3.52
C LEU A 232 0.28 -16.27 -4.15
N LYS A 233 -0.04 -16.64 -5.40
CA LYS A 233 0.61 -17.73 -6.15
C LYS A 233 1.65 -17.21 -7.17
N ARG A 234 1.46 -16.01 -7.73
CA ARG A 234 2.27 -15.51 -8.87
C ARG A 234 3.65 -14.94 -8.54
N PHE A 235 3.97 -14.57 -7.30
CA PHE A 235 5.26 -13.96 -6.96
C PHE A 235 6.35 -14.94 -6.50
N GLY A 236 6.10 -16.25 -6.60
CA GLY A 236 7.04 -17.27 -6.15
C GLY A 236 8.08 -17.76 -7.17
N ILE A 237 7.94 -17.50 -8.48
CA ILE A 237 8.77 -18.23 -9.49
C ILE A 237 9.35 -17.36 -10.64
N ASN A 238 8.80 -16.20 -11.03
CA ASN A 238 9.26 -15.52 -12.28
C ASN A 238 9.93 -14.14 -12.15
N SER A 239 10.10 -13.56 -10.96
CA SER A 239 10.49 -12.15 -10.84
C SER A 239 12.00 -11.87 -10.76
N ILE A 240 12.89 -12.87 -10.88
CA ILE A 240 14.35 -12.63 -10.90
C ILE A 240 14.91 -12.57 -12.33
N ASN A 241 14.26 -13.19 -13.33
CA ASN A 241 14.86 -13.35 -14.66
C ASN A 241 14.17 -12.59 -15.82
N GLN A 242 13.06 -11.88 -15.60
CA GLN A 242 12.33 -11.23 -16.72
C GLN A 242 12.31 -9.69 -16.70
N LEU A 243 12.79 -9.02 -15.66
CA LEU A 243 12.89 -7.55 -15.65
C LEU A 243 14.22 -7.00 -16.21
N ASN A 244 15.17 -7.87 -16.56
CA ASN A 244 16.43 -7.46 -17.22
C ASN A 244 16.35 -7.46 -18.75
N SER A 245 15.24 -7.89 -19.35
CA SER A 245 15.17 -8.15 -20.80
C SER A 245 14.27 -7.19 -21.58
N SER A 246 13.41 -6.41 -20.92
CA SER A 246 12.40 -5.57 -21.57
C SER A 246 12.56 -4.06 -21.34
N LEU A 247 13.67 -3.62 -20.74
CA LEU A 247 14.03 -2.20 -20.59
C LEU A 247 15.30 -1.79 -21.38
N ILE A 248 15.73 -2.61 -22.34
CA ILE A 248 16.79 -2.28 -23.33
C ILE A 248 16.22 -2.11 -24.75
N ALA A 249 14.91 -2.27 -24.96
CA ALA A 249 14.29 -2.07 -26.27
C ALA A 249 12.97 -1.30 -26.15
N MET A 250 13.10 0.03 -26.02
CA MET A 250 12.37 1.08 -26.75
C MET A 250 12.69 2.45 -26.16
#